data_AF-A0A645FBA1-F1
#
_entry.id   AF-A0A645FBA1-F1
#
_cell.length_a   1.000
_cell.length_b   1.000
_cell.length_c   1.000
_cell.angle_alpha   90.00
_cell.angle_beta   90.00
_cell.angle_gamma   90.00
#
_symmetry.space_group_name_H-M   'P 1'
#
loop_
_entity.id
_entity.type
_entity.pdbx_description
1 polymer ?
#
loop_
_entity_poly.entity_id
_entity_poly.type
_entity_poly.pdbx_seq_one_letter_code
_entity_poly.pdbx_strand_id
1 'polypeptide(L)'
;MNRKTLTAGLAAVALLCIGLHAAEPAEPKELKDPEGPMDMPPPPRGEFDAPPPHKSDRRGGGPSMWRAFSRLTEAQRQELLKLQLSDPEEFRTKMRELGEALRREEQAGFAELMKQVERYRASTDEKEKSALKEKITDSIRKHYGTA
;
A
#
# COMPACT_ATOMS: atom_id res chain seq x y z
N MET A 1 24.58 -18.85 34.08
CA MET A 1 24.55 -17.97 35.27
C MET A 1 25.52 -16.83 34.96
N ASN A 2 25.14 -15.56 34.79
CA ASN A 2 24.44 -14.67 35.71
C ASN A 2 23.52 -13.65 35.00
N ARG A 3 22.41 -13.35 35.68
CA ARG A 3 21.38 -12.34 35.37
C ARG A 3 21.77 -10.98 35.95
N LYS A 4 21.23 -9.88 35.38
CA LYS A 4 20.69 -8.64 36.00
C LYS A 4 20.55 -7.55 34.91
N THR A 5 19.41 -7.40 34.22
CA THR A 5 18.25 -6.52 34.51
C THR A 5 18.57 -5.06 34.80
N LEU A 6 18.11 -4.15 33.94
CA LEU A 6 17.33 -2.95 34.35
C LEU A 6 16.68 -2.24 33.14
N THR A 7 15.36 -2.40 33.07
CA THR A 7 14.38 -1.60 32.33
C THR A 7 14.06 -0.31 33.10
N ALA A 8 14.05 0.84 32.43
CA ALA A 8 13.35 2.11 32.73
C ALA A 8 13.95 3.20 31.80
N GLY A 9 13.25 4.13 31.14
CA GLY A 9 11.85 4.52 30.97
C GLY A 9 11.81 5.39 29.70
N LEU A 10 10.82 5.27 28.81
CA LEU A 10 9.58 6.04 28.77
C LEU A 10 9.69 7.53 29.18
N ALA A 11 9.31 8.37 28.22
CA ALA A 11 8.84 9.76 28.32
C ALA A 11 9.87 10.89 28.46
N ALA A 12 10.04 11.67 27.37
CA ALA A 12 10.08 13.14 27.40
C ALA A 12 10.07 13.70 25.96
N VAL A 13 8.90 13.64 25.31
CA VAL A 13 8.56 14.56 24.21
C VAL A 13 7.99 15.80 24.87
N ALA A 14 8.75 16.90 24.93
CA ALA A 14 8.17 18.23 25.12
C ALA A 14 9.17 19.36 24.83
N LEU A 15 8.70 20.30 24.00
CA LEU A 15 8.91 21.74 24.10
C LEU A 15 10.23 22.36 23.60
N LEU A 16 10.16 22.96 22.40
CA LEU A 16 10.45 24.37 22.07
C LEU A 16 10.44 24.45 20.54
N CYS A 17 9.59 25.22 19.85
CA CYS A 17 9.57 26.68 19.90
C CYS A 17 8.17 27.24 19.67
N ILE A 18 7.80 28.12 20.59
CA ILE A 18 6.60 28.93 20.66
C ILE A 18 6.65 30.03 19.58
N GLY A 19 5.64 30.07 18.72
CA GLY A 19 5.29 31.23 17.90
C GLY A 19 4.11 31.95 18.56
N LEU A 20 4.44 32.89 19.45
CA LEU A 20 3.52 33.80 20.14
C LEU A 20 2.86 34.73 19.11
N HIS A 21 1.54 34.77 19.02
CA HIS A 21 0.81 35.97 18.59
C HIS A 21 -0.35 36.20 19.57
N ALA A 22 -0.24 37.30 20.29
CA ALA A 22 -1.20 37.80 21.24
C ALA A 22 -2.38 38.45 20.51
N ALA A 23 -3.59 38.15 20.97
CA ALA A 23 -4.73 39.05 20.91
C ALA A 23 -5.55 38.85 22.20
N GLU A 24 -5.82 39.97 22.87
CA GLU A 24 -6.42 40.12 24.20
C GLU A 24 -7.89 39.64 24.31
N PRO A 25 -8.42 39.51 25.55
CA PRO A 25 -9.49 38.59 25.90
C PRO A 25 -10.89 39.21 25.80
N ALA A 26 -11.88 38.38 25.47
CA ALA A 26 -13.29 38.68 25.70
C ALA A 26 -13.85 37.71 26.75
N GLU A 27 -14.53 38.27 27.74
CA GLU A 27 -15.00 37.66 28.98
C GLU A 27 -15.86 36.38 28.81
N PRO A 28 -15.77 35.42 29.74
CA PRO A 28 -16.59 34.21 29.71
C PRO A 28 -18.03 34.52 30.15
N LYS A 29 -18.98 34.41 29.21
CA LYS A 29 -20.41 34.31 29.56
C LYS A 29 -20.70 32.90 30.06
N GLU A 30 -21.13 32.79 31.31
CA GLU A 30 -21.81 31.62 31.85
C GLU A 30 -22.91 31.16 30.89
N LEU A 31 -22.84 29.91 30.43
CA LEU A 31 -23.96 29.25 29.77
C LEU A 31 -24.38 28.06 30.62
N LYS A 32 -25.60 28.18 31.14
CA LYS A 32 -26.34 27.17 31.89
C LYS A 32 -26.36 25.83 31.18
N ASP A 33 -26.21 24.76 31.94
CA ASP A 33 -26.57 23.41 31.50
C ASP A 33 -28.07 23.36 31.14
N PRO A 34 -28.45 22.82 29.97
CA PRO A 34 -29.80 22.34 29.76
C PRO A 34 -29.84 20.81 29.84
N GLU A 35 -30.67 20.35 30.77
CA GLU A 35 -31.16 18.99 30.93
C GLU A 35 -31.89 18.48 29.67
N GLY A 36 -31.67 17.21 29.31
CA GLY A 36 -32.52 16.43 28.39
C GLY A 36 -31.74 15.66 27.32
N PRO A 37 -32.15 14.43 26.94
CA PRO A 37 -31.53 13.71 25.84
C PRO A 37 -31.86 14.44 24.53
N MET A 38 -30.90 15.17 24.00
CA MET A 38 -31.02 15.76 22.67
C MET A 38 -31.07 14.61 21.66
N ASP A 39 -32.25 14.38 21.08
CA ASP A 39 -32.41 13.61 19.85
C ASP A 39 -31.43 14.18 18.82
N MET A 40 -30.35 13.45 18.61
CA MET A 40 -29.28 13.85 17.71
C MET A 40 -29.89 13.91 16.30
N PRO A 41 -29.87 15.07 15.61
CA PRO A 41 -30.35 15.11 14.24
C PRO A 41 -29.53 14.09 13.42
N PRO A 42 -30.15 13.31 12.51
CA PRO A 42 -29.40 12.38 11.69
C PRO A 42 -28.30 13.15 10.96
N PRO A 43 -27.09 12.56 10.84
CA PRO A 43 -25.99 13.24 10.17
C PRO A 43 -26.47 13.70 8.79
N PRO A 44 -26.08 14.92 8.35
CA PRO A 44 -26.41 15.35 7.01
C PRO A 44 -25.99 14.25 6.06
N ARG A 45 -26.95 13.75 5.24
CA ARG A 45 -26.62 12.99 4.04
C ARG A 45 -25.93 13.96 3.09
N GLY A 46 -24.69 14.33 3.43
CA GLY A 46 -23.73 14.75 2.44
C GLY A 46 -23.68 13.59 1.48
N GLU A 47 -24.06 13.88 0.24
CA GLU A 47 -23.69 13.07 -0.91
C GLU A 47 -22.26 12.60 -0.63
N PHE A 48 -22.09 11.28 -0.54
CA PHE A 48 -20.78 10.68 -0.70
C PHE A 48 -20.39 11.06 -2.14
N ASP A 49 -19.89 12.29 -2.31
CA ASP A 49 -18.98 12.61 -3.38
C ASP A 49 -17.85 11.63 -3.14
N ALA A 50 -17.95 10.51 -3.86
CA ALA A 50 -16.89 9.54 -3.93
C ALA A 50 -15.62 10.36 -4.15
N PRO A 51 -14.55 10.12 -3.36
CA PRO A 51 -13.30 10.83 -3.58
C PRO A 51 -13.02 10.77 -5.08
N PRO A 52 -12.80 11.93 -5.74
CA PRO A 52 -12.69 11.98 -7.19
C PRO A 52 -11.75 10.85 -7.58
N PRO A 53 -12.14 9.98 -8.53
CA PRO A 53 -11.37 8.79 -8.83
C PRO A 53 -9.94 9.27 -8.98
N HIS A 54 -9.03 8.80 -8.10
CA HIS A 54 -7.62 9.09 -8.23
C HIS A 54 -7.35 8.96 -9.70
N LYS A 55 -6.88 10.03 -10.34
CA LYS A 55 -6.52 10.01 -11.76
C LYS A 55 -5.39 8.98 -11.82
N SER A 56 -5.79 7.72 -11.92
CA SER A 56 -4.92 6.58 -12.08
C SER A 56 -4.05 6.98 -13.24
N ASP A 57 -2.76 6.83 -13.06
CA ASP A 57 -1.69 7.16 -14.00
C ASP A 57 -2.05 6.76 -15.44
N ARG A 58 -2.89 7.54 -16.12
CA ARG A 58 -3.18 7.39 -17.55
C ARG A 58 -1.96 7.81 -18.37
N ARG A 59 -0.92 8.31 -17.70
CA ARG A 59 0.38 8.69 -18.27
C ARG A 59 1.46 7.67 -17.97
N GLY A 60 1.23 6.37 -18.23
CA GLY A 60 2.32 5.42 -18.47
C GLY A 60 3.48 5.38 -17.46
N GLY A 61 3.26 5.81 -16.20
CA GLY A 61 4.31 6.00 -15.19
C GLY A 61 4.00 5.37 -13.83
N GLY A 62 2.95 4.56 -13.72
CA GLY A 62 2.58 3.88 -12.49
C GLY A 62 3.60 2.84 -11.99
N PRO A 63 3.51 2.42 -10.72
CA PRO A 63 4.50 1.57 -10.05
C PRO A 63 4.81 0.23 -10.76
N SER A 64 3.84 -0.33 -11.48
CA SER A 64 4.00 -1.60 -12.20
C SER A 64 4.99 -1.51 -13.37
N MET A 65 5.01 -0.40 -14.11
CA MET A 65 5.94 -0.21 -15.23
C MET A 65 7.37 -0.06 -14.72
N TRP A 66 7.57 0.67 -13.63
CA TRP A 66 8.89 0.80 -12.99
C TRP A 66 9.37 -0.51 -12.37
N ARG A 67 8.48 -1.35 -11.84
CA ARG A 67 8.81 -2.72 -11.45
C ARG A 67 9.19 -3.62 -12.63
N ALA A 68 8.52 -3.47 -13.77
CA ALA A 68 8.90 -4.21 -14.97
C ALA A 68 10.29 -3.77 -15.46
N PHE A 69 10.57 -2.47 -15.44
CA PHE A 69 11.87 -1.92 -15.80
C PHE A 69 13.00 -2.38 -14.86
N SER A 70 12.77 -2.47 -13.55
CA SER A 70 13.79 -2.94 -12.61
C SER A 70 14.16 -4.42 -12.78
N ARG A 71 13.27 -5.23 -13.36
CA ARG A 71 13.52 -6.64 -13.70
C ARG A 71 14.37 -6.85 -14.95
N LEU A 72 14.56 -5.83 -15.77
CA LEU A 72 15.38 -5.91 -16.98
C LEU A 72 16.86 -6.11 -16.65
N THR A 73 17.62 -6.59 -17.63
CA THR A 73 19.09 -6.55 -17.55
C THR A 73 19.59 -5.10 -17.65
N GLU A 74 20.82 -4.85 -17.18
CA GLU A 74 21.42 -3.51 -17.25
C GLU A 74 21.55 -3.01 -18.69
N ALA A 75 21.93 -3.89 -19.63
CA ALA A 75 22.01 -3.55 -21.05
C ALA A 75 20.67 -3.08 -21.62
N GLN A 76 19.59 -3.82 -21.34
CA GLN A 76 18.23 -3.47 -21.78
C GLN A 76 17.73 -2.16 -21.17
N ARG A 77 18.05 -1.90 -19.89
CA ARG A 77 17.72 -0.62 -19.26
C ARG A 77 18.42 0.54 -19.97
N GLN A 78 19.71 0.40 -20.26
CA GLN A 78 20.48 1.45 -20.93
C GLN A 78 19.96 1.72 -22.35
N GLU A 79 19.56 0.69 -23.09
CA GLU A 79 18.92 0.85 -24.40
C GLU A 79 17.61 1.63 -24.32
N LEU A 80 16.75 1.30 -23.34
CA LEU A 80 15.52 2.05 -23.11
C LEU A 80 15.77 3.49 -22.67
N LEU A 81 16.79 3.75 -21.85
CA LEU A 81 17.13 5.11 -21.44
C LEU A 81 17.70 5.94 -22.59
N LYS A 82 18.48 5.33 -23.50
CA LYS A 82 18.88 5.98 -24.75
C LYS A 82 17.66 6.31 -25.60
N LEU A 83 16.72 5.38 -25.70
CA LEU A 83 15.47 5.58 -26.42
C LEU A 83 14.65 6.74 -25.83
N GLN A 84 14.63 6.90 -24.51
CA GLN A 84 13.95 8.03 -23.87
C GLN A 84 14.46 9.40 -24.35
N LEU A 85 15.75 9.50 -24.70
CA LEU A 85 16.36 10.74 -25.18
C LEU A 85 16.13 10.94 -26.68
N SER A 86 16.12 9.87 -27.48
CA SER A 86 15.97 9.95 -28.94
C SER A 86 14.52 9.94 -29.41
N ASP A 87 13.66 9.12 -28.79
CA ASP A 87 12.23 8.98 -29.07
C ASP A 87 11.44 8.74 -27.76
N PRO A 88 10.95 9.82 -27.13
CA PRO A 88 10.18 9.73 -25.89
C PRO A 88 8.86 8.97 -26.02
N GLU A 89 8.23 8.95 -27.21
CA GLU A 89 6.93 8.26 -27.39
C GLU A 89 7.13 6.76 -27.56
N GLU A 90 8.16 6.35 -28.30
CA GLU A 90 8.53 4.94 -28.39
C GLU A 90 8.94 4.39 -27.02
N PHE A 91 9.70 5.18 -26.24
CA PHE A 91 10.04 4.82 -24.86
C PHE A 91 8.79 4.56 -24.00
N ARG A 92 7.81 5.48 -24.01
CA ARG A 92 6.56 5.31 -23.25
C ARG A 92 5.79 4.08 -23.69
N THR A 93 5.78 3.80 -24.99
CA THR A 93 5.11 2.61 -25.55
C THR A 93 5.77 1.33 -25.03
N LYS A 94 7.11 1.22 -25.11
CA LYS A 94 7.84 0.05 -24.58
C LYS A 94 7.68 -0.12 -23.08
N MET A 95 7.72 0.98 -22.31
CA MET A 95 7.49 0.92 -20.87
C MET A 95 6.09 0.41 -20.52
N ARG A 96 5.07 0.84 -21.28
CA ARG A 96 3.69 0.33 -21.13
C ARG A 96 3.60 -1.16 -21.44
N GLU A 97 4.20 -1.60 -22.55
CA GLU A 97 4.22 -3.01 -22.94
C GLU A 97 4.90 -3.91 -21.90
N LEU A 98 6.03 -3.45 -21.34
CA LEU A 98 6.73 -4.14 -20.26
C LEU A 98 5.85 -4.24 -19.00
N GLY A 99 5.19 -3.15 -18.61
CA GLY A 99 4.26 -3.16 -17.48
C GLY A 99 3.05 -4.06 -17.72
N GLU A 100 2.54 -4.13 -18.95
CA GLU A 100 1.45 -5.04 -19.35
C GLU A 100 1.87 -6.51 -19.37
N ALA A 101 3.07 -6.81 -19.83
CA ALA A 101 3.64 -8.16 -19.78
C ALA A 101 3.79 -8.62 -18.33
N LEU A 102 4.35 -7.75 -17.46
CA LEU A 102 4.48 -8.05 -16.03
C LEU A 102 3.12 -8.27 -15.36
N ARG A 103 2.13 -7.42 -15.64
CA ARG A 103 0.77 -7.60 -15.09
C ARG A 103 0.15 -8.94 -15.49
N ARG A 104 0.34 -9.36 -16.75
CA ARG A 104 -0.15 -10.66 -17.24
C ARG A 104 0.55 -11.83 -16.55
N GLU A 105 1.86 -11.74 -16.36
CA GLU A 105 2.65 -12.74 -15.62
C GLU A 105 2.16 -12.85 -14.16
N GLU A 106 2.02 -11.72 -13.46
CA GLU A 106 1.55 -11.69 -12.08
C GLU A 106 0.11 -12.22 -11.93
N GLN A 107 -0.77 -11.87 -12.87
CA GLN A 107 -2.15 -12.38 -12.88
C GLN A 107 -2.19 -13.89 -13.09
N ALA A 108 -1.35 -14.43 -14.00
CA ALA A 108 -1.26 -15.87 -14.23
C ALA A 108 -0.71 -16.60 -12.99
N GLY A 109 0.34 -16.05 -12.36
CA GLY A 109 0.91 -16.58 -11.13
C GLY A 109 -0.10 -16.59 -9.97
N PHE A 110 -0.87 -15.51 -9.82
CA PHE A 110 -1.93 -15.44 -8.82
C PHE A 110 -3.07 -16.43 -9.10
N ALA A 111 -3.49 -16.57 -10.35
CA ALA A 111 -4.51 -17.56 -10.72
C ALA A 111 -4.07 -18.99 -10.41
N GLU A 112 -2.79 -19.32 -10.64
CA GLU A 112 -2.24 -20.64 -10.30
C GLU A 112 -2.16 -20.84 -8.78
N LEU A 113 -1.76 -19.82 -8.02
CA LEU A 113 -1.78 -19.85 -6.56
C LEU A 113 -3.21 -20.14 -6.04
N MET A 114 -4.22 -19.48 -6.60
CA MET A 114 -5.61 -19.72 -6.20
C MET A 114 -6.07 -21.14 -6.50
N LYS A 115 -5.71 -21.73 -7.65
CA LYS A 115 -5.99 -23.14 -7.94
C LYS A 115 -5.34 -24.09 -6.92
N GLN A 116 -4.12 -23.78 -6.48
CA GLN A 116 -3.44 -24.58 -5.45
C GLN A 116 -4.16 -24.47 -4.09
N VAL A 117 -4.61 -23.26 -3.73
CA VAL A 117 -5.40 -23.04 -2.51
C VAL A 117 -6.75 -23.76 -2.56
N GLU A 118 -7.43 -23.74 -3.70
CA GLU A 118 -8.69 -24.48 -3.90
C GLU A 118 -8.48 -25.98 -3.76
N ARG A 119 -7.44 -26.54 -4.39
CA ARG A 119 -7.07 -27.95 -4.20
C ARG A 119 -6.75 -28.30 -2.75
N TYR A 120 -6.04 -27.42 -2.05
CA TYR A 120 -5.72 -27.62 -0.63
C TYR A 120 -6.99 -27.66 0.23
N ARG A 121 -7.96 -26.78 -0.05
CA ARG A 121 -9.25 -26.75 0.65
C ARG A 121 -10.11 -27.98 0.35
N ALA A 122 -10.08 -28.46 -0.88
CA ALA A 122 -10.85 -29.61 -1.33
C ALA A 122 -10.24 -30.96 -0.91
N SER A 123 -8.92 -31.03 -0.68
CA SER A 123 -8.24 -32.28 -0.37
C SER A 123 -8.56 -32.76 1.06
N THR A 124 -8.82 -34.05 1.17
CA THR A 124 -8.99 -34.79 2.44
C THR A 124 -7.77 -35.65 2.78
N ASP A 125 -6.78 -35.72 1.89
CA ASP A 125 -5.50 -36.40 2.13
C ASP A 125 -4.50 -35.45 2.79
N GLU A 126 -4.05 -35.82 4.00
CA GLU A 126 -3.08 -35.05 4.77
C GLU A 126 -1.70 -34.95 4.09
N LYS A 127 -1.30 -35.96 3.30
CA LYS A 127 -0.05 -35.92 2.55
C LYS A 127 -0.12 -34.94 1.38
N GLU A 128 -1.24 -34.93 0.67
CA GLU A 128 -1.48 -33.95 -0.40
C GLU A 128 -1.61 -32.53 0.17
N LYS A 129 -2.33 -32.35 1.27
CA LYS A 129 -2.48 -31.07 1.96
C LYS A 129 -1.14 -30.47 2.39
N SER A 130 -0.29 -31.27 3.03
CA SER A 130 1.04 -30.80 3.46
C SER A 130 1.91 -30.36 2.27
N ALA A 131 1.91 -31.14 1.17
CA ALA A 131 2.64 -30.77 -0.05
C ALA A 131 2.07 -29.51 -0.72
N LEU A 132 0.74 -29.35 -0.77
CA LEU A 132 0.10 -28.15 -1.31
C LEU A 132 0.38 -26.93 -0.44
N LYS A 133 0.38 -27.08 0.88
CA LYS A 133 0.72 -26.00 1.83
C LYS A 133 2.15 -25.50 1.62
N GLU A 134 3.10 -26.39 1.42
CA GLU A 134 4.50 -26.02 1.11
C GLU A 134 4.58 -25.24 -0.21
N LYS A 135 3.95 -25.76 -1.28
CA LYS A 135 3.91 -25.09 -2.59
C LYS A 135 3.27 -23.70 -2.54
N ILE A 136 2.16 -23.55 -1.82
CA ILE A 136 1.48 -22.27 -1.62
C ILE A 136 2.41 -21.30 -0.86
N THR A 137 3.06 -21.79 0.20
CA THR A 137 3.97 -20.98 1.02
C THR A 137 5.16 -20.48 0.21
N ASP A 138 5.77 -21.34 -0.61
CA ASP A 138 6.90 -20.97 -1.45
C ASP A 138 6.50 -20.00 -2.56
N SER A 139 5.34 -20.19 -3.20
CA SER A 139 4.77 -19.21 -4.14
C SER A 139 4.56 -17.85 -3.47
N ILE A 140 4.01 -17.82 -2.26
CA ILE A 140 3.81 -16.57 -1.51
C ILE A 140 5.15 -15.92 -1.20
N ARG A 141 6.14 -16.67 -0.71
CA ARG A 141 7.47 -16.13 -0.40
C ARG A 141 8.14 -15.54 -1.64
N LYS A 142 8.09 -16.24 -2.77
CA LYS A 142 8.71 -15.83 -4.03
C LYS A 142 8.10 -14.54 -4.60
N HIS A 143 6.78 -14.36 -4.46
CA HIS A 143 6.05 -13.27 -5.12
C HIS A 143 5.65 -12.11 -4.19
N TYR A 144 5.52 -12.36 -2.89
CA TYR A 144 4.98 -11.41 -1.91
C TYR A 144 5.80 -11.32 -0.61
N GLY A 145 6.83 -12.15 -0.44
CA GLY A 145 7.75 -12.03 0.70
C GLY A 145 8.58 -10.76 0.57
N THR A 146 8.41 -9.83 1.51
CA THR A 146 9.40 -8.77 1.74
C THR A 146 10.66 -9.43 2.31
N ALA A 147 11.78 -9.28 1.62
CA ALA A 147 13.10 -9.57 2.19
C ALA A 147 13.38 -8.70 3.42
#